data_AF-A0A4Z1HLA5-F1
#
_entry.id   AF-A0A4Z1HLA5-F1
#
_cell.length_a   1.000
_cell.length_b   1.000
_cell.length_c   1.000
_cell.angle_alpha   90.00
_cell.angle_beta   90.00
_cell.angle_gamma   90.00
#
_symmetry.space_group_name_H-M   'P 1'
#
loop_
_entity.id
_entity.type
_entity.pdbx_description
1 polymer ?
#
loop_
_entity_poly.entity_id
_entity_poly.type
_entity_poly.pdbx_seq_one_letter_code
_entity_poly.pdbx_strand_id
1 'polypeptide(L)'
;MFSVEFNYFPLIERDDGHIYHMPNFTSELWLARARNAEVPDLIHDAIGYLTAEEDRSIQMNRIFPNKKVFVNENENASFTAQQVDSKTIKEELPSFVMEGILKLRKMFLRRGEGKDSEKSRFEQILRSGKGEKSRTYTMGWSIPPNADSGGVATTSKGHIKYCDELAEATQLIAKVSQAIIRYVTPAEEPRVLELQSEIDVAYTVGDEENRNFSTIQVNYSNVNTVSLSIEMGKSGSLHIDVKDDPPRMSVLLNLSNLLEGCWPGTFTIMSLRDYWVSAPCDALVFRARHPHFGILPRMMGDSPRRPYVAPIPDLAWMDPELYNYSRLVLVAYPQKYLMNLAPTLKRYKMPDHYQQDNPMAVTFPHGEALALAAWGTLRHQHEKIAMQDAWHLAHRHGSGSLAVLPSAKSIAKREAWKDENGNIVLPRVSRIQAVLDGNSAQSRDSDQAKAFTRLREIAKASLSQDYFEHRSTHTDAQYVGVLGSSLIKPLDVAPEKKLTKAATHAMFGEKPYLCPLCEKRFPDPFALKAHFKTYHRRTE
;
A
#
# COMPACT_ATOMS: atom_id res chain seq x y z
N MET A 1 8.96 -15.92 34.31
CA MET A 1 7.77 -15.27 33.72
C MET A 1 7.52 -15.98 32.40
N PHE A 2 6.35 -16.61 32.21
CA PHE A 2 6.07 -17.31 30.95
C PHE A 2 6.04 -16.31 29.80
N SER A 3 6.70 -16.63 28.68
CA SER A 3 6.62 -15.82 27.46
C SER A 3 5.17 -15.79 26.99
N VAL A 4 4.66 -14.61 26.65
CA VAL A 4 3.37 -14.50 25.96
C VAL A 4 3.53 -15.13 24.58
N GLU A 5 2.54 -15.91 24.15
CA GLU A 5 2.55 -16.54 22.84
C GLU A 5 1.83 -15.66 21.81
N PHE A 6 2.46 -15.51 20.65
CA PHE A 6 1.90 -14.81 19.49
C PHE A 6 1.70 -15.77 18.31
N ASN A 7 1.28 -15.23 17.16
CA ASN A 7 0.97 -16.03 15.96
C ASN A 7 2.21 -16.62 15.27
N TYR A 8 3.40 -16.21 15.68
CA TYR A 8 4.67 -16.74 15.19
C TYR A 8 5.58 -16.94 16.40
N PHE A 9 6.48 -17.90 16.29
CA PHE A 9 7.54 -18.10 17.27
C PHE A 9 8.53 -16.92 17.25
N PRO A 10 9.32 -16.73 18.32
CA PRO A 10 10.40 -15.75 18.34
C PRO A 10 11.31 -15.87 17.12
N LEU A 11 11.86 -14.73 16.68
CA LEU A 11 12.71 -14.67 15.50
C LEU A 11 13.90 -15.62 15.62
N ILE A 12 14.28 -16.21 14.48
CA ILE A 12 15.50 -17.00 14.35
C ILE A 12 16.40 -16.28 13.34
N GLU A 13 17.56 -15.82 13.80
CA GLU A 13 18.61 -15.32 12.92
C GLU A 13 19.50 -16.50 12.49
N ARG A 14 19.73 -16.65 11.19
CA ARG A 14 20.54 -17.73 10.62
C ARG A 14 21.93 -17.24 10.20
N ASP A 15 22.80 -18.20 9.90
CA ASP A 15 24.19 -17.95 9.45
C ASP A 15 24.28 -17.15 8.14
N ASP A 16 23.19 -17.11 7.35
CA ASP A 16 23.09 -16.28 6.15
C ASP A 16 22.82 -14.79 6.44
N GLY A 17 22.65 -14.42 7.71
CA GLY A 17 22.37 -13.06 8.16
C GLY A 17 20.92 -12.62 7.95
N HIS A 18 20.02 -13.54 7.61
CA HIS A 18 18.60 -13.30 7.41
C HIS A 18 17.75 -13.84 8.56
N ILE A 19 16.50 -13.34 8.61
CA ILE A 19 15.59 -13.54 9.73
C ILE A 19 14.45 -14.45 9.30
N TYR A 20 14.11 -15.39 10.17
CA TYR A 20 13.09 -16.41 9.93
C TYR A 20 12.07 -16.43 11.07
N HIS A 21 10.79 -16.49 10.70
CA HIS A 21 9.68 -16.71 11.62
C HIS A 21 8.97 -18.02 11.28
N MET A 22 8.69 -18.83 12.30
CA MET A 22 7.90 -20.04 12.15
C MET A 22 6.46 -19.78 12.61
N PRO A 23 5.43 -20.21 11.86
CA PRO A 23 4.04 -20.08 12.27
C PRO A 23 3.78 -20.75 13.62
N ASN A 24 3.06 -20.04 14.49
CA ASN A 24 2.51 -20.53 15.76
C ASN A 24 1.01 -20.23 15.81
N PHE A 25 0.30 -20.58 14.73
CA PHE A 25 -1.11 -20.27 14.59
C PHE A 25 -1.95 -21.11 15.56
N THR A 26 -2.82 -20.45 16.30
CA THR A 26 -3.84 -21.10 17.13
C THR A 26 -5.02 -21.58 16.28
N SER A 27 -5.77 -22.58 16.77
CA SER A 27 -7.07 -22.96 16.19
C SER A 27 -8.17 -21.92 16.46
N GLU A 28 -7.97 -21.06 17.46
CA GLU A 28 -8.96 -20.09 17.93
C GLU A 28 -8.84 -18.74 17.18
N LEU A 29 -9.73 -18.49 16.22
CA LEU A 29 -9.72 -17.27 15.40
C LEU A 29 -9.76 -15.97 16.25
N TRP A 30 -10.51 -15.94 17.34
CA TRP A 30 -10.58 -14.75 18.20
C TRP A 30 -9.22 -14.46 18.88
N LEU A 31 -8.51 -15.51 19.32
CA LEU A 31 -7.21 -15.38 19.98
C LEU A 31 -6.14 -14.97 18.98
N ALA A 32 -6.15 -15.53 17.76
CA ALA A 32 -5.26 -15.09 16.69
C ALA A 32 -5.45 -13.60 16.35
N ARG A 33 -6.69 -13.10 16.41
CA ARG A 33 -7.00 -11.68 16.23
C ARG A 33 -6.47 -10.84 17.39
N ALA A 34 -6.68 -11.26 18.63
CA ALA A 34 -6.16 -10.58 19.81
C ALA A 34 -4.62 -10.50 19.77
N ARG A 35 -3.94 -11.62 19.47
CA ARG A 35 -2.48 -11.70 19.29
C ARG A 35 -1.96 -10.73 18.23
N ASN A 36 -2.70 -10.54 17.14
CA ASN A 36 -2.33 -9.59 16.07
C ASN A 36 -2.58 -8.13 16.43
N ALA A 37 -3.43 -7.86 17.41
CA ALA A 37 -3.88 -6.52 17.78
C ALA A 37 -3.21 -5.95 19.03
N GLU A 38 -2.55 -6.77 19.83
CA GLU A 38 -1.89 -6.33 21.07
C GLU A 38 -0.62 -5.52 20.79
N VAL A 39 -0.69 -4.21 21.04
CA VAL A 39 0.41 -3.26 20.83
C VAL A 39 0.95 -2.82 22.19
N PRO A 40 2.21 -3.09 22.53
CA PRO A 40 2.80 -2.59 23.77
C PRO A 40 2.88 -1.05 23.78
N ASP A 41 2.55 -0.41 24.91
CA ASP A 41 2.63 1.05 25.04
C ASP A 41 4.04 1.58 24.74
N LEU A 42 5.07 0.82 25.16
CA LEU A 42 6.46 1.21 24.99
C LEU A 42 6.88 1.45 23.53
N ILE A 43 6.45 0.61 22.58
CA ILE A 43 6.80 0.81 21.16
C ILE A 43 6.07 2.02 20.56
N HIS A 44 4.88 2.34 21.08
CA HIS A 44 4.09 3.49 20.65
C HIS A 44 4.60 4.81 21.22
N ASP A 45 5.08 4.81 22.46
CA ASP A 45 5.45 6.01 23.19
C ASP A 45 6.94 6.36 23.10
N ALA A 46 7.80 5.39 22.77
CA ALA A 46 9.23 5.62 22.67
C ALA A 46 9.61 6.63 21.57
N ILE A 47 10.45 7.60 21.94
CA ILE A 47 11.02 8.58 21.05
C ILE A 47 12.53 8.32 20.96
N GLY A 48 12.98 7.70 19.87
CA GLY A 48 14.36 7.22 19.71
C GLY A 48 14.45 5.70 19.79
N TYR A 49 15.67 5.18 19.63
CA TYR A 49 15.89 3.72 19.63
C TYR A 49 15.58 3.09 20.98
N LEU A 50 14.82 1.99 20.95
CA LEU A 50 14.74 1.06 22.08
C LEU A 50 16.06 0.31 22.25
N THR A 51 16.36 -0.02 23.51
CA THR A 51 17.44 -0.93 23.88
C THR A 51 17.03 -2.38 23.63
N ALA A 52 18.00 -3.29 23.53
CA ALA A 52 17.70 -4.71 23.36
C ALA A 52 16.94 -5.31 24.57
N GLU A 53 17.08 -4.75 25.77
CA GLU A 53 16.33 -5.18 26.94
C GLU A 53 14.87 -4.76 26.88
N GLU A 54 14.61 -3.53 26.41
CA GLU A 54 13.26 -3.03 26.17
C GLU A 54 12.56 -3.81 25.07
N ASP A 55 13.23 -4.06 23.94
CA ASP A 55 12.71 -4.91 22.86
C ASP A 55 12.31 -6.30 23.39
N ARG A 56 13.16 -6.93 24.22
CA ARG A 56 12.86 -8.22 24.87
C ARG A 56 11.67 -8.14 25.83
N SER A 57 11.54 -7.05 26.60
CA SER A 57 10.47 -6.94 27.61
C SER A 57 9.08 -6.84 27.00
N ILE A 58 8.97 -6.31 25.78
CA ILE A 58 7.71 -6.20 25.03
C ILE A 58 7.58 -7.22 23.88
N GLN A 59 8.56 -8.13 23.76
CA GLN A 59 8.65 -9.12 22.69
C GLN A 59 8.45 -8.51 21.30
N MET A 60 9.20 -7.45 21.02
CA MET A 60 9.27 -6.80 19.71
C MET A 60 10.70 -6.89 19.18
N ASN A 61 10.82 -6.95 17.86
CA ASN A 61 12.10 -7.16 17.20
C ASN A 61 12.41 -5.96 16.30
N ARG A 62 13.50 -5.25 16.61
CA ARG A 62 14.02 -4.26 15.66
C ARG A 62 14.76 -4.97 14.54
N ILE A 63 14.22 -4.87 13.34
CA ILE A 63 14.90 -5.39 12.15
C ILE A 63 15.79 -4.28 11.58
N PHE A 64 17.07 -4.60 11.39
CA PHE A 64 18.02 -3.68 10.79
C PHE A 64 17.81 -3.59 9.26
N PRO A 65 18.11 -2.45 8.63
CA PRO A 65 18.07 -2.33 7.18
C PRO A 65 18.88 -3.42 6.47
N ASN A 66 18.45 -3.73 5.26
CA ASN A 66 19.05 -4.70 4.34
C ASN A 66 18.97 -6.18 4.78
N LYS A 67 18.42 -6.49 5.96
CA LYS A 67 18.08 -7.87 6.35
C LYS A 67 16.74 -8.31 5.73
N LYS A 68 16.74 -9.49 5.12
CA LYS A 68 15.52 -10.15 4.63
C LYS A 68 14.82 -10.87 5.77
N VAL A 69 13.50 -10.75 5.78
CA VAL A 69 12.60 -11.49 6.69
C VAL A 69 11.84 -12.53 5.88
N PHE A 70 11.91 -13.77 6.33
CA PHE A 70 11.21 -14.91 5.78
C PHE A 70 10.24 -15.50 6.81
N VAL A 71 9.17 -16.10 6.31
CA VAL A 71 8.29 -16.98 7.10
C VAL A 71 8.44 -18.41 6.57
N ASN A 72 8.51 -19.39 7.47
CA ASN A 72 8.89 -20.78 7.19
C ASN A 72 10.35 -20.92 6.72
N GLU A 73 10.77 -22.17 6.48
CA GLU A 73 12.13 -22.52 6.08
C GLU A 73 12.19 -23.37 4.80
N ASN A 74 13.42 -23.55 4.30
CA ASN A 74 13.75 -24.42 3.19
C ASN A 74 12.91 -24.10 1.94
N GLU A 75 12.32 -25.11 1.32
CA GLU A 75 11.53 -24.98 0.10
C GLU A 75 10.16 -24.29 0.28
N ASN A 76 9.78 -24.00 1.52
CA ASN A 76 8.54 -23.30 1.89
C ASN A 76 8.81 -21.90 2.44
N ALA A 77 10.07 -21.46 2.47
CA ALA A 77 10.43 -20.11 2.89
C ALA A 77 9.73 -19.08 1.99
N SER A 78 8.91 -18.24 2.61
CA SER A 78 8.20 -17.13 1.98
C SER A 78 8.93 -15.85 2.32
N PHE A 79 9.52 -15.18 1.33
CA PHE A 79 10.07 -13.83 1.54
C PHE A 79 8.93 -12.90 1.95
N THR A 80 9.08 -12.15 3.03
CA THR A 80 7.97 -11.39 3.63
C THR A 80 8.25 -9.91 3.73
N ALA A 81 9.47 -9.51 4.09
CA ALA A 81 9.83 -8.10 4.19
C ALA A 81 11.34 -7.84 4.06
N GLN A 82 11.71 -6.66 3.57
CA GLN A 82 13.06 -6.09 3.66
C GLN A 82 12.97 -4.56 3.60
N GLN A 83 13.60 -3.87 4.56
CA GLN A 83 13.90 -2.45 4.42
C GLN A 83 15.21 -2.30 3.65
N VAL A 84 15.25 -1.38 2.68
CA VAL A 84 16.47 -0.95 1.99
C VAL A 84 16.75 0.48 2.39
N ASP A 85 17.91 0.72 3.00
CA ASP A 85 18.27 2.06 3.44
C ASP A 85 18.74 2.95 2.28
N SER A 86 18.68 4.26 2.50
CA SER A 86 19.11 5.27 1.55
C SER A 86 20.57 5.10 1.07
N LYS A 87 21.44 4.49 1.88
CA LYS A 87 22.82 4.19 1.50
C LYS A 87 22.87 3.10 0.44
N THR A 88 22.25 1.95 0.70
CA THR A 88 22.16 0.84 -0.27
C THR A 88 21.42 1.26 -1.53
N ILE A 89 20.35 2.05 -1.43
CA ILE A 89 19.66 2.59 -2.62
C ILE A 89 20.61 3.45 -3.48
N LYS A 90 21.51 4.22 -2.87
CA LYS A 90 22.45 5.08 -3.60
C LYS A 90 23.63 4.30 -4.18
N GLU A 91 24.13 3.32 -3.44
CA GLU A 91 25.40 2.63 -3.76
C GLU A 91 25.22 1.36 -4.60
N GLU A 92 24.10 0.65 -4.44
CA GLU A 92 23.90 -0.68 -5.05
C GLU A 92 22.81 -0.74 -6.12
N LEU A 93 21.80 0.13 -6.03
CA LEU A 93 20.72 0.19 -7.03
C LEU A 93 21.12 1.10 -8.21
N PRO A 94 20.49 0.94 -9.40
CA PRO A 94 20.72 1.85 -10.52
C PRO A 94 20.49 3.31 -10.14
N SER A 95 21.33 4.23 -10.63
CA SER A 95 21.35 5.65 -10.19
C SER A 95 19.97 6.34 -10.29
N PHE A 96 19.17 5.97 -11.30
CA PHE A 96 17.83 6.50 -11.51
C PHE A 96 16.89 6.27 -10.32
N VAL A 97 17.16 5.28 -9.46
CA VAL A 97 16.33 4.97 -8.29
C VAL A 97 16.43 6.09 -7.26
N MET A 98 17.63 6.42 -6.81
CA MET A 98 17.84 7.53 -5.86
C MET A 98 17.49 8.89 -6.50
N GLU A 99 17.89 9.12 -7.76
CA GLU A 99 17.51 10.33 -8.50
C GLU A 99 15.99 10.48 -8.58
N GLY A 100 15.27 9.38 -8.81
CA GLY A 100 13.82 9.32 -8.83
C GLY A 100 13.20 9.63 -7.47
N ILE A 101 13.71 9.05 -6.38
CA ILE A 101 13.28 9.35 -5.01
C ILE A 101 13.44 10.85 -4.72
N LEU A 102 14.59 11.43 -5.02
CA LEU A 102 14.86 12.85 -4.78
C LEU A 102 13.98 13.76 -5.63
N LYS A 103 13.72 13.40 -6.89
CA LYS A 103 12.79 14.13 -7.76
C LYS A 103 11.36 14.06 -7.22
N LEU A 104 10.89 12.90 -6.78
CA LEU A 104 9.58 12.74 -6.15
C LEU A 104 9.46 13.56 -4.87
N ARG A 105 10.50 13.59 -4.01
CA ARG A 105 10.53 14.46 -2.83
C ARG A 105 10.34 15.93 -3.21
N LYS A 106 11.11 16.40 -4.21
CA LYS A 106 11.00 17.77 -4.71
C LYS A 106 9.59 18.07 -5.25
N MET A 107 8.99 17.15 -6.00
CA MET A 107 7.63 17.32 -6.54
C MET A 107 6.57 17.38 -5.44
N PHE A 108 6.56 16.39 -4.54
CA PHE A 108 5.47 16.21 -3.57
C PHE A 108 5.55 17.15 -2.36
N LEU A 109 6.75 17.60 -1.99
CA LEU A 109 6.94 18.49 -0.83
C LEU A 109 7.07 19.96 -1.20
N ARG A 110 7.04 20.32 -2.49
CA ARG A 110 7.16 21.72 -2.93
C ARG A 110 6.04 22.57 -2.32
N ARG A 111 6.42 23.68 -1.68
CA ARG A 111 5.48 24.69 -1.19
C ARG A 111 4.66 25.30 -2.33
N GLY A 112 3.42 25.67 -2.03
CA GLY A 112 2.56 26.43 -2.92
C GLY A 112 3.02 27.87 -3.10
N GLU A 113 2.26 28.65 -3.87
CA GLU A 113 2.52 30.06 -4.12
C GLU A 113 1.44 30.94 -3.49
N GLY A 114 1.78 32.20 -3.22
CA GLY A 114 0.85 33.20 -2.71
C GLY A 114 0.17 32.77 -1.41
N LYS A 115 -1.16 32.65 -1.42
CA LYS A 115 -1.97 32.33 -0.23
C LYS A 115 -1.83 30.88 0.26
N ASP A 116 -1.20 30.01 -0.53
CA ASP A 116 -0.98 28.59 -0.21
C ASP A 116 0.51 28.26 0.04
N SER A 117 1.35 29.27 0.32
CA SER A 117 2.79 29.10 0.59
C SER A 117 3.11 28.11 1.71
N GLU A 118 2.18 27.92 2.65
CA GLU A 118 2.32 26.98 3.77
C GLU A 118 1.86 25.55 3.45
N LYS A 119 1.35 25.29 2.24
CA LYS A 119 0.81 23.97 1.85
C LYS A 119 1.65 23.35 0.75
N SER A 120 1.65 22.01 0.67
CA SER A 120 2.22 21.31 -0.48
C SER A 120 1.37 21.58 -1.73
N ARG A 121 2.03 22.06 -2.80
CA ARG A 121 1.41 22.29 -4.12
C ARG A 121 0.82 21.00 -4.67
N PHE A 122 1.59 19.90 -4.61
CA PHE A 122 1.15 18.61 -5.15
C PHE A 122 -0.01 18.02 -4.33
N GLU A 123 0.00 18.17 -3.01
CA GLU A 123 -1.14 17.76 -2.18
C GLU A 123 -2.42 18.54 -2.56
N GLN A 124 -2.32 19.83 -2.92
CA GLN A 124 -3.47 20.59 -3.41
C GLN A 124 -4.04 20.01 -4.72
N ILE A 125 -3.18 19.56 -5.63
CA ILE A 125 -3.59 18.89 -6.88
C ILE A 125 -4.42 17.65 -6.53
N LEU A 126 -3.90 16.80 -5.64
CA LEU A 126 -4.57 15.56 -5.21
C LEU A 126 -5.89 15.83 -4.45
N ARG A 127 -5.93 16.89 -3.63
CA ARG A 127 -7.09 17.24 -2.79
C ARG A 127 -8.26 17.83 -3.58
N SER A 128 -7.99 18.69 -4.57
CA SER A 128 -9.00 19.28 -5.46
C SER A 128 -10.30 19.78 -4.79
N GLY A 129 -10.19 20.47 -3.65
CA GLY A 129 -11.31 21.14 -2.98
C GLY A 129 -12.25 20.24 -2.15
N LYS A 130 -11.99 18.93 -2.00
CA LYS A 130 -12.76 18.08 -1.08
C LYS A 130 -12.43 18.42 0.38
N GLY A 131 -13.48 18.53 1.21
CA GLY A 131 -13.39 18.82 2.65
C GLY A 131 -12.69 17.71 3.45
N GLU A 132 -11.98 18.13 4.50
CA GLU A 132 -11.05 17.41 5.37
C GLU A 132 -11.58 16.11 6.01
N LYS A 133 -11.53 14.97 5.30
CA LYS A 133 -11.82 13.66 5.89
C LYS A 133 -10.57 12.81 6.16
N SER A 134 -9.59 12.81 5.27
CA SER A 134 -8.30 12.09 5.40
C SER A 134 -7.30 12.64 4.36
N ARG A 135 -6.01 12.67 4.69
CA ARG A 135 -4.88 13.08 3.84
C ARG A 135 -4.21 11.89 3.16
N THR A 136 -5.04 10.95 2.73
CA THR A 136 -4.69 9.77 1.94
C THR A 136 -5.28 9.92 0.55
N TYR A 137 -4.43 9.80 -0.47
CA TYR A 137 -4.82 9.95 -1.88
C TYR A 137 -4.43 8.70 -2.65
N THR A 138 -5.29 8.24 -3.55
CA THR A 138 -5.04 7.04 -4.35
C THR A 138 -4.96 7.40 -5.82
N MET A 139 -3.94 6.89 -6.50
CA MET A 139 -3.69 7.05 -7.93
C MET A 139 -3.57 5.67 -8.61
N GLY A 140 -3.83 5.61 -9.91
CA GLY A 140 -3.82 4.35 -10.66
C GLY A 140 -5.17 3.68 -10.66
N TRP A 141 -5.20 2.37 -10.41
CA TRP A 141 -6.41 1.57 -10.49
C TRP A 141 -7.04 1.33 -9.12
N SER A 142 -8.34 1.06 -9.12
CA SER A 142 -9.12 0.76 -7.92
C SER A 142 -10.21 -0.27 -8.22
N ILE A 143 -10.56 -1.03 -7.19
CA ILE A 143 -11.66 -2.00 -7.19
C ILE A 143 -12.72 -1.56 -6.17
N PRO A 144 -14.01 -1.50 -6.52
CA PRO A 144 -15.09 -1.25 -5.56
C PRO A 144 -15.20 -2.36 -4.49
N PRO A 145 -16.00 -2.16 -3.43
CA PRO A 145 -16.13 -3.14 -2.34
C PRO A 145 -16.53 -4.56 -2.78
N ASN A 146 -17.41 -4.67 -3.78
CA ASN A 146 -17.94 -5.93 -4.32
C ASN A 146 -16.98 -6.66 -5.29
N ALA A 147 -15.87 -6.05 -5.68
CA ALA A 147 -14.83 -6.63 -6.51
C ALA A 147 -15.27 -7.25 -7.86
N ASP A 148 -16.35 -6.74 -8.45
CA ASP A 148 -16.89 -7.22 -9.74
C ASP A 148 -16.46 -6.37 -10.94
N SER A 149 -15.76 -5.26 -10.68
CA SER A 149 -15.39 -4.26 -11.68
C SER A 149 -14.03 -3.63 -11.38
N GLY A 150 -13.40 -3.07 -12.40
CA GLY A 150 -12.16 -2.30 -12.29
C GLY A 150 -12.36 -0.89 -12.82
N GLY A 151 -11.74 0.09 -12.18
CA GLY A 151 -11.78 1.49 -12.63
C GLY A 151 -10.57 2.28 -12.15
N VAL A 152 -10.43 3.51 -12.62
CA VAL A 152 -9.38 4.42 -12.15
C VAL A 152 -9.73 4.89 -10.74
N ALA A 153 -8.71 4.99 -9.88
CA ALA A 153 -8.84 5.56 -8.54
C ALA A 153 -9.36 7.01 -8.61
N THR A 154 -10.04 7.48 -7.55
CA THR A 154 -10.85 8.70 -7.56
C THR A 154 -10.18 9.87 -8.28
N THR A 155 -10.72 10.25 -9.45
CA THR A 155 -10.26 11.40 -10.21
C THR A 155 -11.03 12.66 -9.86
N SER A 156 -10.34 13.79 -9.91
CA SER A 156 -10.85 15.11 -9.59
C SER A 156 -10.41 16.13 -10.65
N LYS A 157 -10.95 17.35 -10.59
CA LYS A 157 -10.57 18.43 -11.52
C LYS A 157 -9.07 18.72 -11.54
N GLY A 158 -8.40 18.66 -10.37
CA GLY A 158 -6.94 18.82 -10.30
C GLY A 158 -6.19 17.71 -11.02
N HIS A 159 -6.69 16.46 -10.96
CA HIS A 159 -6.07 15.35 -11.70
C HIS A 159 -6.11 15.55 -13.21
N ILE A 160 -7.19 16.15 -13.72
CA ILE A 160 -7.34 16.45 -15.15
C ILE A 160 -6.47 17.64 -15.54
N LYS A 161 -6.52 18.72 -14.76
CA LYS A 161 -5.78 19.96 -15.06
C LYS A 161 -4.26 19.76 -15.09
N TYR A 162 -3.74 18.85 -14.27
CA TYR A 162 -2.32 18.59 -14.11
C TYR A 162 -1.95 17.14 -14.48
N CYS A 163 -2.60 16.59 -15.52
CA CYS A 163 -2.46 15.18 -15.89
C CYS A 163 -1.02 14.78 -16.25
N ASP A 164 -0.27 15.64 -16.92
CA ASP A 164 1.11 15.36 -17.31
C ASP A 164 2.04 15.24 -16.10
N GLU A 165 1.89 16.15 -15.13
CA GLU A 165 2.65 16.14 -13.89
C GLU A 165 2.33 14.89 -13.04
N LEU A 166 1.05 14.46 -13.05
CA LEU A 166 0.63 13.22 -12.39
C LEU A 166 1.14 11.97 -13.11
N ALA A 167 1.11 11.95 -14.44
CA ALA A 167 1.66 10.85 -15.22
C ALA A 167 3.16 10.71 -15.02
N GLU A 168 3.91 11.83 -14.98
CA GLU A 168 5.32 11.83 -14.62
C GLU A 168 5.56 11.25 -13.22
N ALA A 169 4.78 11.69 -12.22
CA ALA A 169 4.87 11.17 -10.86
C ALA A 169 4.57 9.67 -10.79
N THR A 170 3.47 9.19 -11.40
CA THR A 170 3.10 7.77 -11.34
C THR A 170 4.08 6.88 -12.11
N GLN A 171 4.61 7.34 -13.24
CA GLN A 171 5.67 6.65 -13.97
C GLN A 171 6.93 6.53 -13.12
N LEU A 172 7.39 7.63 -12.51
CA LEU A 172 8.60 7.63 -11.71
C LEU A 172 8.46 6.73 -10.47
N ILE A 173 7.33 6.82 -9.77
CA ILE A 173 7.01 5.93 -8.62
C ILE A 173 7.03 4.48 -9.07
N ALA A 174 6.40 4.18 -10.21
CA ALA A 174 6.31 2.81 -10.70
C ALA A 174 7.70 2.25 -11.05
N LYS A 175 8.51 3.03 -11.78
CA LYS A 175 9.86 2.65 -12.20
C LYS A 175 10.80 2.42 -11.02
N VAL A 176 10.79 3.34 -10.04
CA VAL A 176 11.59 3.25 -8.79
C VAL A 176 11.16 2.03 -7.99
N SER A 177 9.86 1.86 -7.75
CA SER A 177 9.34 0.80 -6.89
C SER A 177 9.60 -0.60 -7.49
N GLN A 178 9.46 -0.75 -8.81
CA GLN A 178 9.78 -2.01 -9.48
C GLN A 178 11.26 -2.37 -9.38
N ALA A 179 12.16 -1.40 -9.57
CA ALA A 179 13.60 -1.64 -9.43
C ALA A 179 13.94 -2.15 -8.02
N ILE A 180 13.31 -1.56 -7.00
CA ILE A 180 13.48 -1.98 -5.60
C ILE A 180 12.93 -3.39 -5.36
N ILE A 181 11.73 -3.73 -5.87
CA ILE A 181 11.18 -5.10 -5.78
C ILE A 181 12.16 -6.12 -6.38
N ARG A 182 12.65 -5.86 -7.60
CA ARG A 182 13.57 -6.77 -8.30
C ARG A 182 14.90 -6.96 -7.56
N TYR A 183 15.36 -5.94 -6.83
CA TYR A 183 16.57 -6.01 -6.02
C TYR A 183 16.38 -6.87 -4.76
N VAL A 184 15.26 -6.69 -4.03
CA VAL A 184 15.06 -7.36 -2.74
C VAL A 184 14.53 -8.79 -2.88
N THR A 185 13.62 -9.01 -3.82
CA THR A 185 12.88 -10.27 -3.92
C THR A 185 13.77 -11.37 -4.52
N PRO A 186 13.77 -12.60 -3.97
CA PRO A 186 14.52 -13.73 -4.55
C PRO A 186 14.18 -13.93 -6.03
N ALA A 187 15.18 -14.07 -6.90
CA ALA A 187 15.06 -13.93 -8.36
C ALA A 187 13.96 -14.78 -9.04
N GLU A 188 13.62 -15.95 -8.49
CA GLU A 188 12.56 -16.80 -9.02
C GLU A 188 11.14 -16.21 -8.82
N GLU A 189 10.86 -15.54 -7.70
CA GLU A 189 9.54 -14.96 -7.44
C GLU A 189 9.14 -13.89 -8.48
N PRO A 190 9.95 -12.82 -8.75
CA PRO A 190 9.59 -11.83 -9.75
C PRO A 190 9.53 -12.44 -11.14
N ARG A 191 10.39 -13.41 -11.49
CA ARG A 191 10.32 -14.10 -12.79
C ARG A 191 8.94 -14.71 -13.04
N VAL A 192 8.40 -15.43 -12.05
CA VAL A 192 7.09 -16.06 -12.13
C VAL A 192 5.96 -15.03 -12.10
N LEU A 193 6.03 -14.05 -11.19
CA LEU A 193 4.96 -13.06 -10.98
C LEU A 193 4.84 -12.05 -12.13
N GLU A 194 5.97 -11.66 -12.73
CA GLU A 194 5.99 -10.73 -13.85
C GLU A 194 5.48 -11.38 -15.14
N LEU A 195 5.86 -12.64 -15.41
CA LEU A 195 5.28 -13.40 -16.52
C LEU A 195 3.77 -13.59 -16.31
N GLN A 196 3.35 -13.96 -15.11
CA GLN A 196 1.94 -14.11 -14.78
C GLN A 196 1.15 -12.80 -14.96
N SER A 197 1.75 -11.66 -14.61
CA SER A 197 1.16 -10.34 -14.84
C SER A 197 0.91 -10.06 -16.33
N GLU A 198 1.76 -10.57 -17.24
CA GLU A 198 1.46 -10.49 -18.67
C GLU A 198 0.28 -11.38 -19.05
N ILE A 199 0.31 -12.66 -18.66
CA ILE A 199 -0.71 -13.66 -18.99
C ILE A 199 -2.10 -13.21 -18.54
N ASP A 200 -2.19 -12.67 -17.33
CA ASP A 200 -3.43 -12.17 -16.73
C ASP A 200 -3.79 -10.75 -17.20
N VAL A 201 -2.98 -10.15 -18.07
CA VAL A 201 -3.12 -8.77 -18.58
C VAL A 201 -3.43 -7.81 -17.43
N ALA A 202 -2.61 -7.87 -16.38
CA ALA A 202 -2.83 -7.13 -15.14
C ALA A 202 -3.03 -5.63 -15.40
N TYR A 203 -3.93 -5.00 -14.64
CA TYR A 203 -4.04 -3.54 -14.60
C TYR A 203 -2.93 -2.98 -13.72
N THR A 204 -1.86 -2.54 -14.38
CA THR A 204 -0.66 -1.95 -13.77
C THR A 204 -0.70 -0.44 -13.89
N VAL A 205 -0.01 0.26 -12.97
CA VAL A 205 0.02 1.73 -12.94
C VAL A 205 1.36 2.31 -13.37
N GLY A 206 1.34 3.42 -14.10
CA GLY A 206 2.52 4.24 -14.38
C GLY A 206 3.41 3.63 -15.47
N ASP A 207 4.66 3.34 -15.14
CA ASP A 207 5.68 2.88 -16.08
C ASP A 207 5.27 1.58 -16.80
N GLU A 208 5.57 1.49 -18.09
CA GLU A 208 5.20 0.37 -18.96
C GLU A 208 5.88 -0.95 -18.61
N GLU A 209 7.00 -0.89 -17.88
CA GLU A 209 7.71 -2.05 -17.37
C GLU A 209 7.08 -2.57 -16.08
N ASN A 210 6.22 -1.80 -15.39
CA ASN A 210 5.59 -2.24 -14.15
C ASN A 210 4.74 -3.50 -14.37
N ARG A 211 5.09 -4.56 -13.64
CA ARG A 211 4.36 -5.84 -13.58
C ARG A 211 3.91 -6.25 -12.19
N ASN A 212 4.23 -5.43 -11.19
CA ASN A 212 4.17 -5.86 -9.81
C ASN A 212 2.99 -5.26 -9.06
N PHE A 213 2.48 -4.08 -9.41
CA PHE A 213 1.41 -3.42 -8.68
C PHE A 213 0.46 -2.60 -9.55
N SER A 214 -0.74 -2.37 -9.04
CA SER A 214 -1.84 -1.73 -9.75
C SER A 214 -2.15 -0.32 -9.27
N THR A 215 -1.72 0.02 -8.06
CA THR A 215 -2.24 1.18 -7.34
C THR A 215 -1.14 1.86 -6.53
N ILE A 216 -1.22 3.18 -6.43
CA ILE A 216 -0.34 4.00 -5.62
C ILE A 216 -1.19 4.75 -4.59
N GLN A 217 -0.78 4.72 -3.33
CA GLN A 217 -1.36 5.51 -2.24
C GLN A 217 -0.33 6.52 -1.73
N VAL A 218 -0.74 7.78 -1.65
CA VAL A 218 0.06 8.91 -1.15
C VAL A 218 -0.49 9.28 0.23
N ASN A 219 0.37 9.24 1.24
CA ASN A 219 -0.01 9.52 2.63
C ASN A 219 0.76 10.73 3.15
N TYR A 220 0.03 11.81 3.41
CA TYR A 220 0.57 12.99 4.11
C TYR A 220 0.14 12.98 5.57
N SER A 221 1.03 13.45 6.44
CA SER A 221 0.70 13.78 7.83
C SER A 221 1.67 14.85 8.36
N ASN A 222 1.20 15.61 9.34
CA ASN A 222 2.06 16.57 10.04
C ASN A 222 3.03 15.83 10.97
N VAL A 223 4.19 16.44 11.21
CA VAL A 223 5.23 15.88 12.08
C VAL A 223 4.74 15.77 13.53
N ASN A 224 3.85 16.65 14.00
CA ASN A 224 3.34 16.65 15.38
C ASN A 224 1.90 16.15 15.51
N THR A 225 1.42 15.29 14.61
CA THR A 225 0.06 14.76 14.74
C THR A 225 -0.08 13.85 15.96
N VAL A 226 -1.23 13.88 16.63
CA VAL A 226 -1.52 13.02 17.80
C VAL A 226 -1.54 11.54 17.40
N SER A 227 -2.05 11.23 16.20
CA SER A 227 -1.99 9.88 15.63
C SER A 227 -2.07 9.92 14.10
N LEU A 228 -1.59 8.87 13.43
CA LEU A 228 -1.78 8.74 11.99
C LEU A 228 -3.24 8.48 11.64
N SER A 229 -4.02 7.82 12.50
CA SER A 229 -5.45 7.57 12.25
C SER A 229 -6.30 8.84 12.23
N ILE A 230 -5.87 9.92 12.90
CA ILE A 230 -6.53 11.24 12.82
C ILE A 230 -6.33 11.87 11.44
N GLU A 231 -5.13 11.78 10.88
CA GLU A 231 -4.79 12.41 9.60
C GLU A 231 -5.19 11.53 8.40
N MET A 232 -5.03 10.21 8.52
CA MET A 232 -5.16 9.24 7.42
C MET A 232 -6.41 8.34 7.55
N GLY A 233 -7.13 8.38 8.67
CA GLY A 233 -8.27 7.49 8.90
C GLY A 233 -7.81 6.03 9.07
N LYS A 234 -8.51 5.09 8.41
CA LYS A 234 -8.24 3.65 8.53
C LYS A 234 -6.83 3.24 8.08
N SER A 235 -6.25 3.96 7.12
CA SER A 235 -4.89 3.68 6.64
C SER A 235 -3.80 4.06 7.66
N GLY A 236 -4.15 4.86 8.68
CA GLY A 236 -3.25 5.21 9.78
C GLY A 236 -3.46 4.39 11.04
N SER A 237 -4.44 3.47 11.07
CA SER A 237 -4.67 2.54 12.17
C SER A 237 -4.08 1.15 11.86
N LEU A 238 -4.02 0.25 12.83
CA LEU A 238 -3.72 -1.16 12.58
C LEU A 238 -4.70 -1.75 11.55
N HIS A 239 -4.16 -2.32 10.47
CA HIS A 239 -4.96 -2.88 9.39
C HIS A 239 -4.23 -3.98 8.63
N ILE A 240 -4.98 -4.60 7.72
CA ILE A 240 -4.50 -5.61 6.79
C ILE A 240 -5.07 -5.26 5.42
N ASP A 241 -4.22 -5.32 4.41
CA ASP A 241 -4.65 -5.07 3.04
C ASP A 241 -5.24 -6.33 2.42
N VAL A 242 -6.47 -6.63 2.84
CA VAL A 242 -7.16 -7.88 2.49
C VAL A 242 -7.44 -8.05 0.99
N LYS A 243 -7.35 -6.97 0.23
CA LYS A 243 -7.52 -6.97 -1.22
C LYS A 243 -6.21 -7.15 -1.98
N ASP A 244 -5.08 -7.13 -1.28
CA ASP A 244 -3.78 -7.29 -1.91
C ASP A 244 -3.53 -8.75 -2.29
N ASP A 245 -2.76 -8.93 -3.35
CA ASP A 245 -2.38 -10.24 -3.85
C ASP A 245 -1.32 -10.88 -2.94
N PRO A 246 -1.60 -12.03 -2.28
CA PRO A 246 -0.68 -12.62 -1.32
C PRO A 246 0.77 -12.82 -1.80
N PRO A 247 1.04 -13.33 -3.03
CA PRO A 247 2.39 -13.56 -3.49
C PRO A 247 3.12 -12.29 -3.96
N ARG A 248 2.44 -11.15 -4.16
CA ARG A 248 3.08 -9.91 -4.60
C ARG A 248 3.42 -8.99 -3.43
N MET A 249 4.36 -8.09 -3.68
CA MET A 249 4.90 -7.18 -2.68
C MET A 249 4.31 -5.79 -2.81
N SER A 250 4.13 -5.13 -1.67
CA SER A 250 3.92 -3.68 -1.60
C SER A 250 5.26 -2.99 -1.33
N VAL A 251 5.44 -1.81 -1.92
CA VAL A 251 6.64 -0.97 -1.69
C VAL A 251 6.20 0.30 -1.01
N LEU A 252 6.73 0.53 0.17
CA LEU A 252 6.60 1.77 0.92
C LEU A 252 7.86 2.61 0.70
N LEU A 253 7.74 3.75 0.03
CA LEU A 253 8.82 4.73 -0.12
C LEU A 253 8.61 5.86 0.88
N ASN A 254 9.59 6.10 1.74
CA ASN A 254 9.53 7.22 2.67
C ASN A 254 10.18 8.46 2.05
N LEU A 255 9.35 9.44 1.71
CA LEU A 255 9.78 10.68 1.07
C LEU A 255 9.78 11.86 2.04
N SER A 256 9.67 11.60 3.34
CA SER A 256 9.47 12.64 4.36
C SER A 256 10.56 13.71 4.34
N ASN A 257 10.17 14.93 4.70
CA ASN A 257 11.07 16.00 5.10
C ASN A 257 10.70 16.35 6.54
N LEU A 258 11.52 15.93 7.48
CA LEU A 258 11.27 16.10 8.91
C LEU A 258 12.06 17.30 9.43
N LEU A 259 11.79 17.71 10.67
CA LEU A 259 12.61 18.71 11.34
C LEU A 259 13.93 18.07 11.83
N GLU A 260 15.00 18.86 11.88
CA GLU A 260 16.26 18.41 12.48
C GLU A 260 16.02 18.02 13.96
N GLY A 261 16.62 16.91 14.39
CA GLY A 261 16.38 16.37 15.74
C GLY A 261 15.05 15.63 15.90
N CYS A 262 14.36 15.29 14.80
CA CYS A 262 13.15 14.48 14.83
C CYS A 262 13.47 12.97 14.78
N TRP A 263 12.81 12.19 15.64
CA TRP A 263 12.70 10.73 15.48
C TRP A 263 11.76 10.43 14.31
N PRO A 264 12.18 9.66 13.29
CA PRO A 264 11.35 9.42 12.10
C PRO A 264 10.07 8.60 12.32
N GLY A 265 9.92 7.99 13.50
CA GLY A 265 8.87 7.01 13.76
C GLY A 265 9.25 5.63 13.25
N THR A 266 8.30 4.71 13.29
CA THR A 266 8.52 3.30 12.93
C THR A 266 7.42 2.77 12.02
N PHE A 267 7.71 1.69 11.33
CA PHE A 267 6.71 0.85 10.67
C PHE A 267 6.77 -0.53 11.29
N THR A 268 5.60 -1.11 11.57
CA THR A 268 5.50 -2.34 12.36
C THR A 268 4.63 -3.36 11.66
N ILE A 269 5.11 -4.60 11.59
CA ILE A 269 4.33 -5.78 11.21
C ILE A 269 3.99 -6.55 12.50
N MET A 270 2.83 -6.26 13.06
CA MET A 270 2.42 -6.73 14.39
C MET A 270 2.34 -8.23 14.51
N SER A 271 1.93 -8.93 13.45
CA SER A 271 1.87 -10.39 13.50
C SER A 271 3.23 -11.04 13.71
N LEU A 272 4.29 -10.47 13.12
CA LEU A 272 5.66 -10.99 13.26
C LEU A 272 6.38 -10.40 14.49
N ARG A 273 5.79 -9.36 15.10
CA ARG A 273 6.39 -8.53 16.15
C ARG A 273 7.62 -7.75 15.68
N ASP A 274 7.72 -7.50 14.38
CA ASP A 274 8.86 -6.84 13.76
C ASP A 274 8.59 -5.35 13.53
N TYR A 275 9.61 -4.52 13.74
CA TYR A 275 9.55 -3.10 13.41
C TYR A 275 10.83 -2.56 12.78
N TRP A 276 10.67 -1.52 11.96
CA TRP A 276 11.71 -0.80 11.26
C TRP A 276 11.61 0.69 11.57
N VAL A 277 12.76 1.38 11.57
CA VAL A 277 12.76 2.86 11.66
C VAL A 277 12.33 3.42 10.31
N SER A 278 11.30 4.27 10.28
CA SER A 278 10.76 4.83 9.05
C SER A 278 11.55 6.07 8.62
N ALA A 279 12.78 5.87 8.20
CA ALA A 279 13.71 6.95 7.86
C ALA A 279 13.44 7.58 6.47
N PRO A 280 13.75 8.88 6.27
CA PRO A 280 13.66 9.52 4.96
C PRO A 280 14.55 8.85 3.91
N CYS A 281 14.06 8.77 2.67
CA CYS A 281 14.69 8.14 1.51
C CYS A 281 14.91 6.62 1.60
N ASP A 282 14.43 5.97 2.66
CA ASP A 282 14.41 4.51 2.74
C ASP A 282 13.18 3.93 2.04
N ALA A 283 13.27 2.65 1.68
CA ALA A 283 12.17 1.86 1.16
C ALA A 283 11.91 0.63 2.03
N LEU A 284 10.65 0.24 2.21
CA LEU A 284 10.26 -1.04 2.80
C LEU A 284 9.44 -1.83 1.78
N VAL A 285 9.94 -3.01 1.40
CA VAL A 285 9.19 -3.97 0.60
C VAL A 285 8.62 -5.01 1.53
N PHE A 286 7.30 -5.25 1.47
CA PHE A 286 6.65 -6.16 2.40
C PHE A 286 5.34 -6.74 1.85
N ARG A 287 4.93 -7.89 2.40
CA ARG A 287 3.59 -8.45 2.20
C ARG A 287 2.59 -7.74 3.12
N ALA A 288 1.83 -6.80 2.59
CA ALA A 288 0.85 -5.99 3.34
C ALA A 288 -0.36 -6.77 3.91
N ARG A 289 -0.39 -8.08 3.67
CA ARG A 289 -1.37 -9.04 4.19
C ARG A 289 -1.10 -9.45 5.64
N HIS A 290 0.04 -9.08 6.20
CA HIS A 290 0.27 -9.12 7.64
C HIS A 290 -0.35 -7.89 8.31
N PRO A 291 -0.94 -8.00 9.52
CA PRO A 291 -1.35 -6.84 10.32
C PRO A 291 -0.20 -5.86 10.54
N HIS A 292 -0.39 -4.62 10.11
CA HIS A 292 0.65 -3.61 10.14
C HIS A 292 0.10 -2.20 10.34
N PHE A 293 0.99 -1.29 10.74
CA PHE A 293 0.75 0.16 10.79
C PHE A 293 2.07 0.92 11.01
N GLY A 294 2.01 2.25 10.87
CA GLY A 294 3.12 3.13 11.21
C GLY A 294 2.90 3.86 12.53
N ILE A 295 4.00 4.16 13.22
CA ILE A 295 4.07 5.09 14.34
C ILE A 295 4.71 6.38 13.81
N LEU A 296 4.11 7.51 14.17
CA LEU A 296 4.46 8.82 13.65
C LEU A 296 5.85 9.33 14.12
N PRO A 297 6.49 10.21 13.34
CA PRO A 297 7.69 10.91 13.78
C PRO A 297 7.39 11.84 14.95
N ARG A 298 8.35 12.03 15.86
CA ARG A 298 8.22 12.94 17.02
C ARG A 298 9.52 13.68 17.26
N MET A 299 9.46 14.92 17.72
CA MET A 299 10.68 15.62 18.15
C MET A 299 11.35 14.88 19.31
N MET A 300 12.69 14.76 19.26
CA MET A 300 13.44 14.07 20.32
C MET A 300 13.25 14.74 21.69
N GLY A 301 13.23 16.08 21.74
CA GLY A 301 13.13 16.83 22.99
C GLY A 301 14.19 16.39 24.00
N ASP A 302 13.78 16.20 25.26
CA ASP A 302 14.65 15.71 26.34
C ASP A 302 14.72 14.17 26.41
N SER A 303 14.33 13.46 25.33
CA SER A 303 14.38 12.00 25.33
C SER A 303 15.81 11.51 25.59
N PRO A 304 16.01 10.60 26.57
CA PRO A 304 17.32 10.05 26.89
C PRO A 304 17.78 9.00 25.86
N ARG A 305 16.93 8.67 24.89
CA ARG A 305 17.19 7.60 23.92
C ARG A 305 18.13 8.06 22.84
N ARG A 306 18.86 7.10 22.28
CA ARG A 306 19.72 7.36 21.11
C ARG A 306 18.85 7.86 19.94
N PRO A 307 19.21 9.00 19.32
CA PRO A 307 18.48 9.54 18.17
C PRO A 307 18.74 8.71 16.91
N TYR A 308 17.88 8.90 15.90
CA TYR A 308 18.19 8.50 14.53
C TYR A 308 19.31 9.39 13.96
N VAL A 309 20.25 8.77 13.25
CA VAL A 309 21.31 9.48 12.51
C VAL A 309 21.23 9.03 11.06
N ALA A 310 21.04 9.98 10.15
CA ALA A 310 20.97 9.68 8.73
C ALA A 310 22.31 9.14 8.21
N PRO A 311 22.33 7.99 7.50
CA PRO A 311 23.55 7.47 6.88
C PRO A 311 24.18 8.45 5.89
N ILE A 312 23.35 9.26 5.23
CA ILE A 312 23.75 10.31 4.29
C ILE A 312 23.03 11.61 4.70
N PRO A 313 23.64 12.49 5.50
CA PRO A 313 23.00 13.69 6.04
C PRO A 313 22.36 14.60 4.99
N ASP A 314 23.03 14.80 3.84
CA ASP A 314 22.55 15.66 2.76
C ASP A 314 21.24 15.18 2.12
N LEU A 315 20.87 13.91 2.31
CA LEU A 315 19.61 13.36 1.81
C LEU A 315 18.49 13.45 2.85
N ALA A 316 18.80 13.69 4.13
CA ALA A 316 17.76 13.71 5.17
C ALA A 316 16.89 14.97 5.06
N TRP A 317 17.52 16.12 4.78
CA TRP A 317 16.90 17.44 4.92
C TRP A 317 16.71 18.14 3.56
N MET A 318 15.64 18.94 3.47
CA MET A 318 15.37 19.79 2.32
C MET A 318 15.21 21.24 2.78
N ASP A 319 15.50 22.17 1.89
CA ASP A 319 15.36 23.61 2.13
C ASP A 319 13.93 23.95 2.63
N PRO A 320 13.77 24.44 3.87
CA PRO A 320 12.45 24.71 4.45
C PRO A 320 11.72 25.90 3.82
N GLU A 321 12.42 26.79 3.13
CA GLU A 321 11.81 27.90 2.38
C GLU A 321 11.12 27.40 1.11
N LEU A 322 11.61 26.28 0.57
CA LEU A 322 11.14 25.71 -0.69
C LEU A 322 10.23 24.48 -0.50
N TYR A 323 10.42 23.73 0.59
CA TYR A 323 9.79 22.44 0.81
C TYR A 323 9.13 22.34 2.19
N ASN A 324 7.92 21.79 2.25
CA ASN A 324 7.19 21.61 3.50
C ASN A 324 7.86 20.57 4.40
N TYR A 325 7.78 20.79 5.71
CA TYR A 325 7.97 19.73 6.69
C TYR A 325 6.71 18.85 6.74
N SER A 326 6.84 17.58 6.37
CA SER A 326 5.75 16.63 6.41
C SER A 326 6.29 15.20 6.42
N ARG A 327 5.59 14.32 7.15
CA ARG A 327 5.70 12.89 6.91
C ARG A 327 4.97 12.57 5.62
N LEU A 328 5.72 12.11 4.63
CA LEU A 328 5.22 11.71 3.33
C LEU A 328 5.65 10.29 3.03
N VAL A 329 4.66 9.42 2.84
CA VAL A 329 4.89 8.02 2.50
C VAL A 329 4.09 7.67 1.26
N LEU A 330 4.76 7.10 0.26
CA LEU A 330 4.14 6.52 -0.91
C LEU A 330 4.06 5.01 -0.73
N VAL A 331 2.94 4.40 -1.09
CA VAL A 331 2.77 2.95 -1.07
C VAL A 331 2.31 2.50 -2.45
N ALA A 332 3.14 1.75 -3.16
CA ALA A 332 2.76 1.06 -4.39
C ALA A 332 2.34 -0.37 -4.04
N TYR A 333 1.10 -0.78 -4.39
CA TYR A 333 0.53 -2.04 -3.88
C TYR A 333 -0.29 -2.83 -4.94
N PRO A 334 -0.28 -4.19 -4.84
CA PRO A 334 -0.85 -5.08 -5.85
C PRO A 334 -2.27 -5.53 -5.50
N GLN A 335 -3.32 -4.89 -6.03
CA GLN A 335 -4.66 -5.38 -5.75
C GLN A 335 -4.96 -6.69 -6.50
N LYS A 336 -5.30 -7.74 -5.76
CA LYS A 336 -5.48 -9.12 -6.24
C LYS A 336 -6.32 -9.26 -7.51
N TYR A 337 -7.48 -8.60 -7.58
CA TYR A 337 -8.37 -8.75 -8.74
C TYR A 337 -7.85 -8.00 -9.97
N LEU A 338 -7.21 -6.84 -9.78
CA LEU A 338 -6.57 -6.10 -10.87
C LEU A 338 -5.34 -6.83 -11.41
N MET A 339 -4.62 -7.54 -10.53
CA MET A 339 -3.42 -8.26 -10.93
C MET A 339 -3.70 -9.62 -11.57
N ASN A 340 -4.76 -10.32 -11.14
CA ASN A 340 -5.00 -11.71 -11.55
C ASN A 340 -6.26 -11.93 -12.41
N LEU A 341 -7.18 -10.96 -12.47
CA LEU A 341 -8.49 -11.15 -13.08
C LEU A 341 -8.91 -9.97 -13.98
N ALA A 342 -7.98 -9.09 -14.34
CA ALA A 342 -8.28 -7.83 -15.02
C ALA A 342 -9.17 -7.97 -16.27
N PRO A 343 -8.92 -8.91 -17.21
CA PRO A 343 -9.75 -9.08 -18.41
C PRO A 343 -11.21 -9.47 -18.16
N THR A 344 -11.50 -10.03 -16.97
CA THR A 344 -12.84 -10.48 -16.58
C THR A 344 -13.64 -9.41 -15.83
N LEU A 345 -12.99 -8.33 -15.38
CA LEU A 345 -13.63 -7.29 -14.59
C LEU A 345 -14.59 -6.47 -15.47
N LYS A 346 -15.79 -6.20 -14.95
CA LYS A 346 -16.73 -5.28 -15.61
C LYS A 346 -16.11 -3.88 -15.70
N ARG A 347 -16.39 -3.19 -16.80
CA ARG A 347 -15.92 -1.82 -17.06
C ARG A 347 -16.98 -0.81 -16.62
N TYR A 348 -16.56 0.29 -15.98
CA TYR A 348 -17.48 1.34 -15.50
C TYR A 348 -17.67 2.48 -16.53
N LYS A 349 -18.77 3.22 -16.37
CA LYS A 349 -19.01 4.50 -17.05
C LYS A 349 -18.05 5.56 -16.49
N MET A 350 -17.48 6.40 -17.36
CA MET A 350 -16.63 7.52 -16.93
C MET A 350 -17.44 8.52 -16.08
N PRO A 351 -16.85 9.14 -15.03
CA PRO A 351 -17.53 10.18 -14.28
C PRO A 351 -18.00 11.33 -15.20
N ASP A 352 -19.17 11.93 -14.94
CA ASP A 352 -19.82 12.84 -15.90
C ASP A 352 -18.99 14.08 -16.29
N HIS A 353 -18.08 14.54 -15.43
CA HIS A 353 -17.18 15.65 -15.75
C HIS A 353 -16.14 15.32 -16.84
N TYR A 354 -15.86 14.04 -17.10
CA TYR A 354 -15.03 13.60 -18.25
C TYR A 354 -15.78 13.70 -19.58
N GLN A 355 -17.11 13.56 -19.55
CA GLN A 355 -17.96 13.59 -20.74
C GLN A 355 -18.19 15.03 -21.23
N GLN A 356 -17.91 16.05 -20.40
CA GLN A 356 -18.06 17.46 -20.74
C GLN A 356 -17.03 17.92 -21.78
N ASP A 357 -15.77 17.51 -21.63
CA ASP A 357 -14.68 17.89 -22.54
C ASP A 357 -14.48 16.88 -23.69
N ASN A 358 -14.97 15.63 -23.54
CA ASN A 358 -14.98 14.63 -24.60
C ASN A 358 -16.28 13.78 -24.56
N PRO A 359 -17.32 14.17 -25.32
CA PRO A 359 -18.61 13.48 -25.35
C PRO A 359 -18.54 12.02 -25.81
N MET A 360 -17.46 11.61 -26.48
CA MET A 360 -17.22 10.23 -26.94
C MET A 360 -16.57 9.34 -25.87
N ALA A 361 -16.13 9.90 -24.74
CA ALA A 361 -15.50 9.19 -23.63
C ALA A 361 -16.54 8.52 -22.70
N VAL A 362 -17.46 7.72 -23.28
CA VAL A 362 -18.65 7.23 -22.56
C VAL A 362 -18.36 6.02 -21.67
N THR A 363 -17.34 5.22 -22.01
CA THR A 363 -16.97 3.97 -21.31
C THR A 363 -15.46 3.76 -21.30
N PHE A 364 -14.93 3.11 -20.26
CA PHE A 364 -13.60 2.50 -20.34
C PHE A 364 -13.64 1.35 -21.38
N PRO A 365 -12.65 1.16 -22.26
CA PRO A 365 -11.40 1.93 -22.44
C PRO A 365 -11.54 3.17 -23.34
N HIS A 366 -12.59 3.34 -24.13
CA HIS A 366 -12.63 4.36 -25.20
C HIS A 366 -12.59 5.83 -24.73
N GLY A 367 -12.78 6.12 -23.43
CA GLY A 367 -12.55 7.45 -22.82
C GLY A 367 -11.10 7.75 -22.36
N GLU A 368 -10.13 6.94 -22.80
CA GLU A 368 -8.80 6.77 -22.20
C GLU A 368 -7.75 7.89 -22.38
N ALA A 369 -8.01 8.97 -23.10
CA ALA A 369 -7.00 10.04 -23.26
C ALA A 369 -6.59 10.70 -21.92
N LEU A 370 -7.37 10.52 -20.85
CA LEU A 370 -7.07 10.99 -19.50
C LEU A 370 -6.57 9.88 -18.55
N ALA A 371 -6.47 8.65 -19.06
CA ALA A 371 -5.97 7.48 -18.34
C ALA A 371 -4.43 7.39 -18.34
N LEU A 372 -3.71 8.37 -18.88
CA LEU A 372 -2.24 8.44 -18.80
C LEU A 372 -1.74 8.51 -17.36
N ALA A 373 -2.48 9.03 -16.38
CA ALA A 373 -2.05 8.91 -14.98
C ALA A 373 -2.07 7.44 -14.49
N ALA A 374 -3.02 6.64 -14.99
CA ALA A 374 -3.12 5.22 -14.68
C ALA A 374 -2.15 4.38 -15.52
N TRP A 375 -2.11 4.57 -16.84
CA TRP A 375 -1.22 3.84 -17.75
C TRP A 375 0.16 4.47 -17.93
N GLY A 376 0.47 5.61 -17.33
CA GLY A 376 1.71 6.34 -17.59
C GLY A 376 1.81 6.85 -19.03
N THR A 377 2.43 6.07 -19.91
CA THR A 377 2.75 6.44 -21.29
C THR A 377 1.67 6.01 -22.28
N LEU A 378 1.64 6.67 -23.45
CA LEU A 378 0.77 6.26 -24.55
C LEU A 378 1.08 4.83 -25.02
N ARG A 379 2.36 4.45 -25.03
CA ARG A 379 2.80 3.07 -25.33
C ARG A 379 2.16 2.06 -24.40
N HIS A 380 2.23 2.28 -23.08
CA HIS A 380 1.66 1.36 -22.10
C HIS A 380 0.17 1.13 -22.35
N GLN A 381 -0.58 2.20 -22.66
CA GLN A 381 -2.00 2.10 -23.00
C GLN A 381 -2.23 1.20 -24.22
N HIS A 382 -1.57 1.48 -25.36
CA HIS A 382 -1.72 0.69 -26.58
C HIS A 382 -1.29 -0.77 -26.41
N GLU A 383 -0.20 -1.02 -25.66
CA GLU A 383 0.24 -2.38 -25.35
C GLU A 383 -0.83 -3.14 -24.54
N LYS A 384 -1.49 -2.48 -23.61
CA LYS A 384 -2.49 -3.12 -22.75
C LYS A 384 -3.79 -3.40 -23.50
N ILE A 385 -4.22 -2.51 -24.39
CA ILE A 385 -5.35 -2.78 -25.30
C ILE A 385 -5.06 -3.99 -26.18
N ALA A 386 -3.86 -4.04 -26.78
CA ALA A 386 -3.45 -5.16 -27.63
C ALA A 386 -3.39 -6.49 -26.87
N MET A 387 -2.86 -6.47 -25.64
CA MET A 387 -2.84 -7.64 -24.75
C MET A 387 -4.25 -8.08 -24.38
N GLN A 388 -5.18 -7.16 -24.14
CA GLN A 388 -6.59 -7.50 -23.87
C GLN A 388 -7.28 -8.15 -25.08
N ASP A 389 -7.08 -7.61 -26.30
CA ASP A 389 -7.60 -8.24 -27.52
C ASP A 389 -7.05 -9.67 -27.66
N ALA A 390 -5.75 -9.84 -27.46
CA ALA A 390 -5.11 -11.16 -27.48
C ALA A 390 -5.70 -12.13 -26.45
N TRP A 391 -5.94 -11.68 -25.22
CA TRP A 391 -6.56 -12.50 -24.18
C TRP A 391 -7.97 -12.94 -24.57
N HIS A 392 -8.81 -12.02 -25.08
CA HIS A 392 -10.17 -12.33 -25.54
C HIS A 392 -10.18 -13.26 -26.75
N LEU A 393 -9.25 -13.10 -27.68
CA LEU A 393 -9.09 -13.97 -28.84
C LEU A 393 -8.66 -15.39 -28.43
N ALA A 394 -7.66 -15.51 -27.55
CA ALA A 394 -7.19 -16.79 -27.03
C ALA A 394 -8.31 -17.55 -26.31
N HIS A 395 -9.09 -16.88 -25.46
CA HIS A 395 -10.20 -17.49 -24.75
C HIS A 395 -11.33 -17.96 -25.68
N ARG A 396 -11.71 -17.14 -26.67
CA ARG A 396 -12.73 -17.53 -27.67
C ARG A 396 -12.28 -18.72 -28.52
N HIS A 397 -11.01 -18.75 -28.90
CA HIS A 397 -10.44 -19.88 -29.62
C HIS A 397 -10.45 -21.16 -28.75
N GLY A 398 -10.01 -21.04 -27.49
CA GLY A 398 -10.03 -22.15 -26.52
C GLY A 398 -11.44 -22.70 -26.21
N SER A 399 -12.49 -21.88 -26.33
CA SER A 399 -13.88 -22.31 -26.16
C SER A 399 -14.49 -23.00 -27.39
N GLY A 400 -13.68 -23.37 -28.40
CA GLY A 400 -14.13 -24.12 -29.57
C GLY A 400 -14.60 -23.27 -30.74
N SER A 401 -14.21 -21.99 -30.80
CA SER A 401 -14.46 -21.16 -31.99
C SER A 401 -13.66 -21.66 -33.19
N LEU A 402 -14.30 -21.74 -34.36
CA LEU A 402 -13.64 -22.03 -35.65
C LEU A 402 -12.81 -20.84 -36.19
N ALA A 403 -12.83 -19.70 -35.51
CA ALA A 403 -12.08 -18.51 -35.94
C ALA A 403 -10.58 -18.73 -35.76
N VAL A 404 -9.80 -18.53 -36.83
CA VAL A 404 -8.33 -18.60 -36.78
C VAL A 404 -7.80 -17.55 -35.80
N LEU A 405 -7.00 -17.98 -34.83
CA LEU A 405 -6.35 -17.08 -33.88
C LEU A 405 -5.32 -16.20 -34.63
N PRO A 406 -5.48 -14.85 -34.63
CA PRO A 406 -4.52 -13.96 -35.27
C PRO A 406 -3.14 -14.05 -34.62
N SER A 407 -2.07 -13.85 -35.40
CA SER A 407 -0.72 -13.78 -34.84
C SER A 407 -0.53 -12.54 -33.96
N ALA A 408 0.38 -12.61 -32.99
CA ALA A 408 0.73 -11.47 -32.14
C ALA A 408 1.12 -10.21 -32.95
N LYS A 409 1.82 -10.40 -34.07
CA LYS A 409 2.17 -9.33 -35.02
C LYS A 409 0.94 -8.71 -35.70
N SER A 410 -0.08 -9.51 -36.00
CA SER A 410 -1.34 -9.00 -36.55
C SER A 410 -2.12 -8.18 -35.53
N ILE A 411 -2.14 -8.61 -34.26
CA ILE A 411 -2.80 -7.88 -33.18
C ILE A 411 -2.08 -6.56 -32.92
N ALA A 412 -0.75 -6.58 -32.81
CA ALA A 412 0.07 -5.37 -32.65
C ALA A 412 -0.21 -4.31 -33.73
N LYS A 413 -0.38 -4.74 -34.99
CA LYS A 413 -0.69 -3.82 -36.10
C LYS A 413 -2.05 -3.11 -35.97
N ARG A 414 -3.03 -3.71 -35.28
CA ARG A 414 -4.36 -3.10 -35.09
C ARG A 414 -4.30 -1.94 -34.09
N GLU A 415 -3.41 -2.06 -33.11
CA GLU A 415 -3.21 -1.08 -32.03
C GLU A 415 -1.96 -0.20 -32.27
N ALA A 416 -1.60 0.01 -33.53
CA ALA A 416 -0.51 0.92 -33.91
C ALA A 416 -0.88 2.36 -33.59
N TRP A 417 0.10 3.16 -33.16
CA TRP A 417 -0.10 4.59 -32.86
C TRP A 417 1.00 5.45 -33.47
N LYS A 418 0.79 6.77 -33.48
CA LYS A 418 1.81 7.75 -33.89
C LYS A 418 2.51 8.31 -32.64
N ASP A 419 3.83 8.26 -32.62
CA ASP A 419 4.61 8.93 -31.57
C ASP A 419 4.62 10.46 -31.74
N GLU A 420 5.29 11.16 -30.83
CA GLU A 420 5.43 12.63 -30.84
C GLU A 420 6.07 13.17 -32.14
N ASN A 421 6.86 12.34 -32.82
CA ASN A 421 7.50 12.67 -34.10
C ASN A 421 6.65 12.26 -35.31
N GLY A 422 5.45 11.70 -35.09
CA GLY A 422 4.56 11.22 -36.13
C GLY A 422 4.90 9.84 -36.71
N ASN A 423 5.89 9.14 -36.15
CA ASN A 423 6.27 7.80 -36.60
C ASN A 423 5.25 6.76 -36.12
N ILE A 424 4.97 5.76 -36.96
CA ILE A 424 4.11 4.64 -36.58
C ILE A 424 4.91 3.70 -35.66
N VAL A 425 4.41 3.53 -34.44
CA VAL A 425 4.95 2.61 -33.44
C VAL A 425 3.95 1.48 -33.20
N LEU A 426 4.47 0.28 -32.92
CA LEU A 426 3.68 -0.90 -32.63
C LEU A 426 3.87 -1.34 -31.17
N PRO A 427 2.84 -1.92 -30.53
CA PRO A 427 2.98 -2.67 -29.30
C PRO A 427 4.05 -3.76 -29.42
N ARG A 428 4.77 -4.05 -28.31
CA ARG A 428 5.73 -5.15 -28.27
C ARG A 428 5.05 -6.49 -28.54
N VAL A 429 5.43 -7.10 -29.66
CA VAL A 429 4.91 -8.41 -30.11
C VAL A 429 5.16 -9.50 -29.07
N SER A 430 6.29 -9.48 -28.36
CA SER A 430 6.62 -10.46 -27.33
C SER A 430 5.61 -10.49 -26.18
N ARG A 431 5.15 -9.32 -25.70
CA ARG A 431 4.13 -9.23 -24.64
C ARG A 431 2.81 -9.82 -25.07
N ILE A 432 2.40 -9.52 -26.30
CA ILE A 432 1.17 -10.07 -26.89
C ILE A 432 1.29 -11.59 -27.04
N GLN A 433 2.45 -12.08 -27.48
CA GLN A 433 2.70 -13.50 -27.62
C GLN A 433 2.62 -14.23 -26.27
N ALA A 434 3.18 -13.67 -25.20
CA ALA A 434 3.09 -14.23 -23.85
C ALA A 434 1.62 -14.40 -23.39
N VAL A 435 0.74 -13.45 -23.73
CA VAL A 435 -0.70 -13.56 -23.46
C VAL A 435 -1.32 -14.72 -24.24
N LEU A 436 -1.05 -14.83 -25.54
CA LEU A 436 -1.59 -15.91 -26.37
C LEU A 436 -1.13 -17.28 -25.86
N ASP A 437 0.16 -17.42 -25.57
CA ASP A 437 0.77 -18.67 -25.12
C ASP A 437 0.22 -19.08 -23.74
N GLY A 438 0.20 -18.14 -22.80
CA GLY A 438 -0.27 -18.36 -21.42
C GLY A 438 -1.77 -18.62 -21.29
N ASN A 439 -2.57 -18.28 -22.30
CA ASN A 439 -4.01 -18.53 -22.32
C ASN A 439 -4.42 -19.59 -23.36
N SER A 440 -3.46 -20.34 -23.90
CA SER A 440 -3.71 -21.49 -24.76
C SER A 440 -4.26 -22.69 -23.97
N ALA A 441 -4.87 -23.66 -24.64
CA ALA A 441 -5.38 -24.86 -23.96
C ALA A 441 -4.29 -25.66 -23.23
N GLN A 442 -3.04 -25.60 -23.71
CA GLN A 442 -1.90 -26.36 -23.18
C GLN A 442 -1.22 -25.65 -21.98
N SER A 443 -1.54 -24.39 -21.71
CA SER A 443 -0.83 -23.60 -20.69
C SER A 443 -1.18 -23.99 -19.24
N ARG A 444 -2.34 -24.64 -19.03
CA ARG A 444 -2.85 -24.98 -17.69
C ARG A 444 -1.92 -25.87 -16.88
N ASP A 445 -1.17 -26.75 -17.55
CA ASP A 445 -0.23 -27.69 -16.93
C ASP A 445 1.25 -27.28 -17.08
N SER A 446 1.49 -26.03 -17.54
CA SER A 446 2.84 -25.50 -17.73
C SER A 446 3.61 -25.33 -16.41
N ASP A 447 4.95 -25.33 -16.51
CA ASP A 447 5.83 -25.07 -15.37
C ASP A 447 5.55 -23.69 -14.74
N GLN A 448 5.20 -22.70 -15.57
CA GLN A 448 4.77 -21.39 -15.11
C GLN A 448 3.50 -21.46 -14.24
N ALA A 449 2.46 -22.19 -14.69
CA ALA A 449 1.21 -22.33 -13.95
C ALA A 449 1.42 -23.06 -12.61
N LYS A 450 2.25 -24.11 -12.60
CA LYS A 450 2.65 -24.84 -11.38
C LYS A 450 3.44 -23.95 -10.43
N ALA A 451 4.43 -23.21 -10.94
CA ALA A 451 5.25 -22.30 -10.14
C ALA A 451 4.41 -21.18 -9.52
N PHE A 452 3.52 -20.54 -10.28
CA PHE A 452 2.64 -19.50 -9.77
C PHE A 452 1.67 -20.04 -8.71
N THR A 453 1.12 -21.25 -8.93
CA THR A 453 0.27 -21.92 -7.94
C THR A 453 1.04 -22.19 -6.65
N ARG A 454 2.27 -22.74 -6.75
CA ARG A 454 3.12 -23.00 -5.58
C ARG A 454 3.44 -21.72 -4.80
N LEU A 455 3.80 -20.63 -5.48
CA LEU A 455 4.07 -19.35 -4.83
C LEU A 455 2.83 -18.81 -4.09
N ARG A 456 1.64 -18.94 -4.68
CA ARG A 456 0.39 -18.51 -4.02
C ARG A 456 0.12 -19.31 -2.75
N GLU A 457 0.33 -20.61 -2.78
CA GLU A 457 0.09 -21.46 -1.62
C GLU A 457 1.10 -21.20 -0.50
N ILE A 458 2.40 -21.07 -0.82
CA ILE A 458 3.44 -20.68 0.14
C ILE A 458 3.13 -19.31 0.75
N ALA A 459 2.80 -18.31 -0.07
CA ALA A 459 2.50 -16.97 0.40
C ALA A 459 1.26 -16.95 1.31
N LYS A 460 0.17 -17.66 0.95
CA LYS A 460 -1.02 -17.75 1.82
C LYS A 460 -0.73 -18.49 3.13
N ALA A 461 -0.02 -19.61 3.08
CA ALA A 461 0.32 -20.40 4.26
C ALA A 461 1.19 -19.61 5.25
N SER A 462 1.95 -18.62 4.76
CA SER A 462 2.74 -17.74 5.61
C SER A 462 1.95 -16.67 6.37
N LEU A 463 0.65 -16.48 6.09
CA LEU A 463 -0.17 -15.38 6.61
C LEU A 463 -1.16 -15.83 7.69
N SER A 464 -1.02 -15.29 8.91
CA SER A 464 -1.88 -15.69 10.05
C SER A 464 -3.38 -15.50 9.81
N GLN A 465 -3.79 -14.49 9.04
CA GLN A 465 -5.23 -14.30 8.75
C GLN A 465 -5.76 -15.22 7.64
N ASP A 466 -4.90 -15.72 6.77
CA ASP A 466 -5.31 -16.60 5.68
C ASP A 466 -5.43 -18.06 6.10
N TYR A 467 -4.86 -18.39 7.26
CA TYR A 467 -5.03 -19.67 7.94
C TYR A 467 -6.50 -19.96 8.29
N PHE A 468 -7.33 -18.92 8.48
CA PHE A 468 -8.73 -19.08 8.85
C PHE A 468 -9.69 -18.94 7.67
N GLU A 469 -10.74 -19.76 7.65
CA GLU A 469 -11.79 -19.71 6.62
C GLU A 469 -12.54 -18.37 6.64
N HIS A 470 -12.87 -17.86 7.83
CA HIS A 470 -13.54 -16.57 8.01
C HIS A 470 -12.54 -15.45 8.36
N ARG A 471 -12.24 -14.62 7.36
CA ARG A 471 -11.28 -13.51 7.48
C ARG A 471 -11.97 -12.26 8.02
N SER A 472 -11.32 -11.56 8.96
CA SER A 472 -11.69 -10.17 9.29
C SER A 472 -10.70 -9.22 8.63
N THR A 473 -11.21 -8.09 8.17
CA THR A 473 -10.41 -7.06 7.50
C THR A 473 -9.90 -6.00 8.47
N HIS A 474 -10.44 -5.95 9.69
CA HIS A 474 -10.12 -4.93 10.69
C HIS A 474 -10.17 -5.49 12.12
N THR A 475 -9.21 -5.08 12.95
CA THR A 475 -9.24 -5.21 14.41
C THR A 475 -8.53 -3.97 14.96
N ASP A 476 -9.17 -3.28 15.91
CA ASP A 476 -8.58 -2.08 16.50
C ASP A 476 -7.35 -2.48 17.35
N ALA A 477 -6.28 -1.68 17.26
CA ALA A 477 -5.10 -1.86 18.10
C ALA A 477 -5.50 -1.84 19.59
N GLN A 478 -4.99 -2.80 20.34
CA GLN A 478 -5.16 -2.93 21.78
C GLN A 478 -3.86 -2.52 22.45
N TYR A 479 -3.80 -1.28 22.90
CA TYR A 479 -2.63 -0.73 23.61
C TYR A 479 -2.56 -1.31 25.02
N VAL A 480 -1.41 -1.87 25.40
CA VAL A 480 -1.22 -2.55 26.68
C VAL A 480 0.08 -2.14 27.37
N GLY A 481 -0.01 -1.86 28.68
CA GLY A 481 1.14 -1.69 29.55
C GLY A 481 1.73 -3.02 30.04
N VAL A 482 0.94 -4.10 30.00
CA VAL A 482 1.37 -5.46 30.36
C VAL A 482 1.09 -6.40 29.20
N LEU A 483 2.13 -7.02 28.66
CA LEU A 483 2.01 -7.96 27.55
C LEU A 483 1.08 -9.14 27.92
N GLY A 484 0.23 -9.55 26.98
CA GLY A 484 -0.73 -10.64 27.15
C GLY A 484 -2.05 -10.24 27.82
N SER A 485 -2.18 -9.02 28.35
CA SER A 485 -3.39 -8.61 29.08
C SER A 485 -4.63 -8.57 28.20
N SER A 486 -4.47 -8.35 26.89
CA SER A 486 -5.59 -8.32 25.93
C SER A 486 -5.95 -9.71 25.38
N LEU A 487 -5.16 -10.74 25.67
CA LEU A 487 -5.34 -12.10 25.16
C LEU A 487 -6.28 -12.95 26.04
N ILE A 488 -6.74 -12.38 27.14
CA ILE A 488 -7.73 -13.00 28.02
C ILE A 488 -9.06 -13.04 27.26
N LYS A 489 -9.64 -14.25 27.13
CA LYS A 489 -10.93 -14.42 26.44
C LYS A 489 -11.94 -13.45 27.07
N PRO A 490 -12.52 -12.52 26.28
CA PRO A 490 -13.62 -11.70 26.77
C PRO A 490 -14.73 -12.63 27.26
N LEU A 491 -15.36 -12.31 28.39
CA LEU A 491 -16.55 -13.05 28.81
C LEU A 491 -17.54 -13.07 27.64
N ASP A 492 -18.20 -14.22 27.43
CA ASP A 492 -19.26 -14.36 26.43
C ASP A 492 -20.44 -13.49 26.86
N VAL A 493 -20.33 -12.18 26.61
CA VAL A 493 -21.43 -11.24 26.76
C VAL A 493 -22.30 -11.47 25.54
N ALA A 494 -23.51 -12.01 25.76
CA ALA A 494 -24.52 -12.09 24.70
C ALA A 494 -24.55 -10.74 23.98
N PRO A 495 -24.53 -10.71 22.63
CA PRO A 495 -24.44 -9.45 21.90
C PRO A 495 -25.55 -8.54 22.40
N GLU A 496 -25.18 -7.47 23.09
CA GLU A 496 -26.15 -6.49 23.53
C GLU A 496 -26.89 -6.04 22.28
N LYS A 497 -28.21 -6.22 22.27
CA LYS A 497 -29.05 -5.61 21.24
C LYS A 497 -28.65 -4.16 21.20
N LYS A 498 -28.05 -3.71 20.08
CA LYS A 498 -27.69 -2.30 19.89
C LYS A 498 -28.90 -1.49 20.31
N LEU A 499 -28.75 -0.71 21.37
CA LEU A 499 -29.81 0.17 21.84
C LEU A 499 -30.20 1.04 20.64
N THR A 500 -31.48 0.99 20.29
CA THR A 500 -32.00 1.86 19.25
C THR A 500 -31.79 3.30 19.69
N LYS A 501 -31.73 4.24 18.73
CA LYS A 501 -31.63 5.68 19.08
C LYS A 501 -32.72 6.07 20.10
N ALA A 502 -33.94 5.55 19.93
CA ALA A 502 -35.02 5.76 20.90
C ALA A 502 -34.69 5.20 22.31
N ALA A 503 -34.17 3.98 22.40
CA ALA A 503 -33.80 3.37 23.69
C ALA A 503 -32.65 4.10 24.38
N THR A 504 -31.64 4.56 23.63
CA THR A 504 -30.52 5.35 24.18
C THR A 504 -30.99 6.70 24.73
N HIS A 505 -31.90 7.38 24.04
CA HIS A 505 -32.47 8.64 24.52
C HIS A 505 -33.46 8.45 25.68
N ALA A 506 -34.20 7.34 25.72
CA ALA A 506 -35.07 7.01 26.84
C ALA A 506 -34.26 6.68 28.11
N MET A 507 -33.11 6.01 27.96
CA MET A 507 -32.28 5.58 29.07
C MET A 507 -31.37 6.70 29.62
N PHE A 508 -30.85 7.56 28.75
CA PHE A 508 -29.82 8.54 29.11
C PHE A 508 -30.23 10.01 28.82
N GLY A 509 -31.49 10.23 28.45
CA GLY A 509 -32.08 11.55 28.19
C GLY A 509 -31.84 12.09 26.78
N GLU A 510 -32.27 13.33 26.53
CA GLU A 510 -32.19 13.96 25.21
C GLU A 510 -30.76 14.14 24.68
N LYS A 511 -29.77 14.13 25.56
CA LYS A 511 -28.34 14.27 25.24
C LYS A 511 -27.54 13.14 25.86
N PRO A 512 -27.64 11.93 25.31
CA PRO A 512 -27.11 10.75 25.99
C PRO A 512 -25.59 10.58 25.80
N TYR A 513 -24.97 11.32 24.88
CA TYR A 513 -23.56 11.17 24.51
C TYR A 513 -22.69 12.21 25.21
N LEU A 514 -21.88 11.80 26.19
CA LEU A 514 -20.97 12.67 26.95
C LEU A 514 -19.61 12.82 26.25
N CYS A 515 -19.04 14.03 26.23
CA CYS A 515 -17.68 14.22 25.79
C CYS A 515 -16.69 13.69 26.83
N PRO A 516 -15.65 12.92 26.43
CA PRO A 516 -14.69 12.39 27.39
C PRO A 516 -13.68 13.44 27.90
N LEU A 517 -13.62 14.62 27.26
CA LEU A 517 -12.67 15.69 27.59
C LEU A 517 -13.33 16.93 28.19
N CYS A 518 -14.66 17.03 28.14
CA CYS A 518 -15.40 17.98 28.95
C CYS A 518 -16.77 17.42 29.31
N GLU A 519 -17.42 17.97 30.32
CA GLU A 519 -18.69 17.46 30.80
C GLU A 519 -19.89 17.76 29.87
N LYS A 520 -19.66 18.24 28.64
CA LYS A 520 -20.74 18.54 27.68
C LYS A 520 -21.34 17.26 27.11
N ARG A 521 -22.68 17.26 27.01
CA ARG A 521 -23.48 16.17 26.47
C ARG A 521 -24.15 16.55 25.15
N PHE A 522 -24.37 15.57 24.28
CA PHE A 522 -24.85 15.73 22.93
C PHE A 522 -26.00 14.76 22.61
N PRO A 523 -26.92 15.15 21.72
CA PRO A 523 -28.09 14.35 21.35
C PRO A 523 -27.76 13.19 20.42
N ASP A 524 -26.65 13.22 19.70
CA ASP A 524 -26.25 12.10 18.85
C ASP A 524 -24.72 11.98 18.77
N PRO A 525 -24.20 10.82 18.33
CA PRO A 525 -22.76 10.61 18.21
C PRO A 525 -22.09 11.57 17.22
N PHE A 526 -22.82 12.07 16.22
CA PHE A 526 -22.28 13.02 15.24
C PHE A 526 -22.07 14.40 15.85
N ALA A 527 -23.02 14.88 16.66
CA ALA A 527 -22.91 16.13 17.39
C ALA A 527 -21.78 16.08 18.43
N LEU A 528 -21.64 14.95 19.15
CA LEU A 528 -20.49 14.73 20.03
C LEU A 528 -19.17 14.76 19.25
N LYS A 529 -19.09 14.04 18.12
CA LYS A 529 -17.89 13.98 17.28
C LYS A 529 -17.53 15.36 16.71
N ALA A 530 -18.51 16.13 16.28
CA ALA A 530 -18.32 17.50 15.82
C ALA A 530 -17.80 18.39 16.96
N HIS A 531 -18.42 18.34 18.13
CA HIS A 531 -17.94 19.08 19.30
C HIS A 531 -16.51 18.71 19.69
N PHE A 532 -16.21 17.41 19.76
CA PHE A 532 -14.86 16.94 20.05
C PHE A 532 -13.85 17.50 19.03
N LYS A 533 -14.20 17.47 17.74
CA LYS A 533 -13.35 17.99 16.65
C LYS A 533 -13.20 19.52 16.71
N THR A 534 -14.19 20.27 17.16
CA THR A 534 -14.16 21.74 17.15
C THR A 534 -13.58 22.34 18.43
N TYR A 535 -13.82 21.73 19.58
CA TYR A 535 -13.50 22.32 20.89
C TYR A 535 -12.36 21.64 21.63
N HIS A 536 -12.09 20.36 21.34
CA HIS A 536 -11.01 19.61 21.98
C HIS A 536 -9.84 19.31 21.06
N ARG A 537 -10.02 19.53 19.75
CA ARG A 537 -8.90 19.60 18.83
C ARG A 537 -8.27 20.99 18.97
N ARG A 538 -7.39 21.18 19.95
CA ARG A 538 -6.56 22.39 20.01
C ARG A 538 -5.55 22.35 18.86
N THR A 539 -5.69 23.34 17.99
CA THR A 539 -4.58 24.00 17.30
C THR A 539 -3.58 24.47 18.33
N GLU A 540 -2.41 23.82 18.35
CA GLU A 540 -1.08 24.41 18.51
C GLU A 540 -0.04 23.35 18.09
#